data_AF-Z9JGJ2-F1
#
_entry.id   AF-Z9JGJ2-F1
#
_cell.length_a   1.000
_cell.length_b   1.000
_cell.length_c   1.000
_cell.angle_alpha   90.00
_cell.angle_beta   90.00
_cell.angle_gamma   90.00
#
_symmetry.space_group_name_H-M   'P 1'
#
loop_
_entity.id
_entity.type
_entity.pdbx_description
1 polymer ?
#
loop_
_entity_poly.entity_id
_entity_poly.type
_entity_poly.pdbx_seq_one_letter_code
_entity_poly.pdbx_strand_id
1 'polypeptide(L)'
;MLQCGGVDTKWLESRQGLLSALVAALQGDPAGERDFLQRCGLRPLPKRLRLRVLDATLRAAVGGVGDLCAPYADIATLNIQPTHVFIVKNLQPGLAFDDLAGAVVLMAQGYALDVLGELAWLQQAQCFYWGDIDTHGFAMLHRART
;
A
#
# COMPACT_ATOMS: atom_id res chain seq x y z
N MET A 1 25.61 -5.01 11.30
CA MET A 1 25.27 -3.60 11.00
C MET A 1 25.96 -2.72 12.03
N LEU A 2 27.00 -1.99 11.64
CA LEU A 2 27.61 -0.98 12.51
C LEU A 2 26.64 0.21 12.62
N GLN A 3 26.16 0.49 13.84
CA GLN A 3 25.47 1.74 14.11
C GLN A 3 26.51 2.85 14.21
N CYS A 4 26.61 3.70 13.18
CA CYS A 4 27.30 4.97 13.30
C CYS A 4 26.44 5.91 14.13
N GLY A 5 26.92 6.33 15.30
CA GLY A 5 26.22 7.30 16.15
C GLY A 5 25.92 8.59 15.38
N GLY A 6 24.66 9.02 15.38
CA GLY A 6 24.20 10.24 14.70
C GLY A 6 23.63 10.05 13.28
N VAL A 7 23.63 8.82 12.74
CA VAL A 7 22.98 8.48 11.47
C VAL A 7 21.68 7.74 11.77
N ASP A 8 20.59 8.49 11.97
CA ASP A 8 19.25 7.93 12.04
C ASP A 8 18.61 7.84 10.64
N THR A 9 17.47 7.15 10.55
CA THR A 9 16.74 6.95 9.28
C THR A 9 16.33 8.27 8.63
N LYS A 10 16.01 9.31 9.42
CA LYS A 10 15.63 10.63 8.89
C LYS A 10 16.83 11.39 8.33
N TRP A 11 17.99 11.24 8.95
CA TRP A 11 19.25 11.79 8.45
C TRP A 11 19.60 11.19 7.09
N LEU A 12 19.39 9.88 6.93
CA LEU A 12 19.60 9.15 5.68
C LEU A 12 18.63 9.62 4.59
N GLU A 13 17.32 9.65 4.88
CA GLU A 13 16.26 10.08 3.95
C GLU A 13 16.51 11.51 3.42
N SER A 14 16.87 12.45 4.30
CA SER A 14 17.13 13.85 3.93
C SER A 14 18.40 14.06 3.09
N ARG A 15 19.29 13.06 3.02
CA ARG A 15 20.60 13.17 2.34
C ARG A 15 20.81 12.13 1.24
N GLN A 16 19.77 11.38 0.85
CA GLN A 16 19.89 10.32 -0.16
C GLN A 16 20.50 10.79 -1.48
N GLY A 17 20.16 11.99 -1.97
CA GLY A 17 20.75 12.52 -3.20
C GLY A 17 22.26 12.74 -3.12
N LEU A 18 22.74 13.31 -2.01
CA LEU A 18 24.16 13.54 -1.76
C LEU A 18 24.91 12.22 -1.53
N LEU A 19 24.30 11.29 -0.80
CA LEU A 19 24.87 9.96 -0.58
C LEU A 19 24.93 9.17 -1.90
N SER A 20 23.93 9.28 -2.77
CA SER A 20 23.94 8.65 -4.11
C SER A 20 25.10 9.18 -4.96
N ALA A 21 25.33 10.49 -4.96
CA ALA A 21 26.45 11.10 -5.67
C ALA A 21 27.83 10.67 -5.11
N LEU A 22 27.95 10.58 -3.78
CA LEU A 22 29.17 10.10 -3.13
C LEU A 22 29.47 8.64 -3.48
N VAL A 23 28.46 7.77 -3.41
CA VAL A 23 28.59 6.36 -3.78
C VAL A 23 28.95 6.21 -5.26
N ALA A 24 28.33 7.00 -6.14
CA ALA A 24 28.66 7.02 -7.57
C ALA A 24 30.13 7.40 -7.83
N ALA A 25 30.65 8.39 -7.12
CA ALA A 25 32.05 8.79 -7.21
C ALA A 25 33.02 7.70 -6.72
N LEU A 26 32.68 7.02 -5.61
CA LEU A 26 33.49 5.92 -5.06
C LEU A 26 33.49 4.68 -5.96
N GLN A 27 32.39 4.42 -6.67
CA GLN A 27 32.26 3.30 -7.60
C GLN A 27 32.87 3.58 -8.98
N GLY A 28 33.31 4.82 -9.25
CA GLY A 28 33.83 5.21 -10.56
C GLY A 28 32.75 5.29 -11.65
N ASP A 29 31.47 5.38 -11.27
CA ASP A 29 30.33 5.44 -12.18
C ASP A 29 29.44 6.68 -11.91
N PRO A 30 29.95 7.89 -12.22
CA PRO A 30 29.22 9.14 -12.02
C PRO A 30 28.04 9.32 -12.98
N ALA A 31 27.97 8.54 -14.07
CA ALA A 31 26.92 8.62 -15.09
C ALA A 31 25.80 7.58 -14.89
N GLY A 32 25.99 6.57 -14.05
CA GLY A 32 25.06 5.46 -13.86
C GLY A 32 23.77 5.78 -13.10
N GLU A 33 23.15 4.73 -12.58
CA GLU A 33 21.79 4.67 -12.05
C GLU A 33 21.51 5.65 -10.88
N ARG A 34 20.71 6.69 -11.05
CA ARG A 34 20.56 7.76 -10.01
C ARG A 34 19.88 7.31 -8.71
N ASP A 35 19.24 6.15 -8.70
CA ASP A 35 18.51 5.64 -7.54
C ASP A 35 19.47 5.16 -6.44
N PHE A 36 19.41 5.83 -5.29
CA PHE A 36 20.27 5.54 -4.14
C PHE A 36 20.14 4.09 -3.65
N LEU A 37 18.92 3.55 -3.64
CA LEU A 37 18.66 2.22 -3.10
C LEU A 37 19.27 1.16 -4.01
N GLN A 38 19.06 1.25 -5.33
CA GLN A 38 19.68 0.36 -6.30
C GLN A 38 21.22 0.40 -6.22
N ARG A 39 21.82 1.60 -6.16
CA ARG A 39 23.28 1.75 -6.02
C ARG A 39 23.86 1.11 -4.77
N CYS A 40 23.09 1.11 -3.68
CA CYS A 40 23.48 0.48 -2.42
C CYS A 40 23.09 -1.01 -2.34
N GLY A 41 22.51 -1.60 -3.39
CA GLY A 41 21.98 -2.96 -3.37
C GLY A 41 20.80 -3.15 -2.42
N LEU A 42 20.12 -2.06 -2.07
CA LEU A 42 18.96 -2.04 -1.18
C LEU A 42 17.67 -2.13 -1.99
N ARG A 43 16.67 -2.81 -1.42
CA ARG A 43 15.33 -2.90 -2.03
C ARG A 43 14.46 -1.75 -1.55
N PRO A 44 13.65 -1.12 -2.43
CA PRO A 44 12.65 -0.15 -2.00
C PRO A 44 11.62 -0.80 -1.09
N LEU A 45 11.09 0.01 -0.17
CA LEU A 45 9.98 -0.42 0.67
C LEU A 45 8.76 -0.69 -0.23
N PRO A 46 8.13 -1.88 -0.15
CA PRO A 46 6.95 -2.16 -0.93
C PRO A 46 5.81 -1.25 -0.46
N LYS A 47 4.99 -0.78 -1.41
CA LYS A 47 3.72 -0.14 -1.09
C LYS A 47 2.82 -1.16 -0.40
N ARG A 48 2.32 -0.84 0.80
CA ARG A 48 1.50 -1.73 1.61
C ARG A 48 0.08 -1.24 1.70
N LEU A 49 -0.86 -2.17 1.77
CA LEU A 49 -2.27 -1.92 1.98
C LEU A 49 -2.72 -2.65 3.23
N ARG A 50 -3.56 -1.99 4.03
CA ARG A 50 -4.23 -2.64 5.16
C ARG A 50 -5.62 -3.09 4.72
N LEU A 51 -5.91 -4.36 4.96
CA LEU A 51 -7.16 -5.03 4.65
C LEU A 51 -7.76 -5.55 5.95
N ARG A 52 -9.01 -5.21 6.22
CA ARG A 52 -9.84 -5.93 7.20
C ARG A 52 -10.81 -6.83 6.48
N VAL A 53 -10.88 -8.07 6.93
CA VAL A 53 -11.84 -9.05 6.46
C VAL A 53 -12.92 -9.16 7.52
N LEU A 54 -14.14 -8.76 7.18
CA LEU A 54 -15.26 -8.66 8.12
C LEU A 54 -16.12 -9.92 8.13
N ASP A 55 -15.96 -10.79 7.13
CA ASP A 55 -16.69 -12.04 6.98
C ASP A 55 -15.87 -13.25 7.43
N ALA A 56 -16.49 -14.14 8.20
CA ALA A 56 -15.82 -15.33 8.75
C ALA A 56 -15.37 -16.34 7.66
N THR A 57 -16.13 -16.48 6.57
CA THR A 57 -15.80 -17.37 5.45
C THR A 57 -14.62 -16.83 4.66
N LEU A 58 -14.62 -15.51 4.39
CA LEU A 58 -13.50 -14.84 3.75
C LEU A 58 -12.23 -14.89 4.62
N ARG A 59 -12.37 -14.76 5.95
CA ARG A 59 -11.24 -14.92 6.88
C ARG A 59 -10.58 -16.28 6.72
N ALA A 60 -11.36 -17.35 6.62
CA ALA A 60 -10.83 -18.70 6.44
C ALA A 60 -9.97 -18.81 5.16
N ALA A 61 -10.37 -18.13 4.08
CA ALA A 61 -9.60 -18.08 2.82
C ALA A 61 -8.27 -17.31 2.94
N VAL A 62 -8.10 -16.48 3.96
CA VAL A 62 -6.86 -15.74 4.26
C VAL A 62 -6.18 -16.22 5.55
N GLY A 63 -6.36 -17.50 5.90
CA GLY A 63 -5.67 -18.12 7.06
C GLY A 63 -6.25 -17.73 8.42
N GLY A 64 -7.51 -17.29 8.46
CA GLY A 64 -8.23 -16.89 9.67
C GLY A 64 -7.99 -15.45 10.12
N VAL A 65 -7.20 -14.68 9.38
CA VAL A 65 -6.81 -13.32 9.77
C VAL A 65 -7.88 -12.30 9.40
N GLY A 66 -8.35 -11.54 10.40
CA GLY A 66 -9.37 -10.49 10.21
C GLY A 66 -8.81 -9.09 9.93
N ASP A 67 -7.54 -8.83 10.22
CA ASP A 67 -6.88 -7.54 10.01
C ASP A 67 -5.42 -7.78 9.65
N LEU A 68 -5.03 -7.40 8.43
CA LEU A 68 -3.71 -7.65 7.90
C LEU A 68 -3.18 -6.45 7.10
N CYS A 69 -1.85 -6.30 7.09
CA CYS A 69 -1.15 -5.29 6.32
C CYS A 69 -0.03 -5.96 5.53
N ALA A 70 -0.17 -5.99 4.21
CA ALA A 70 0.75 -6.67 3.31
C ALA A 70 1.09 -5.78 2.11
N PRO A 71 2.21 -6.05 1.42
CA PRO A 71 2.46 -5.50 0.09
C PRO A 71 1.23 -5.62 -0.80
N TYR A 72 1.00 -4.58 -1.60
CA TYR A 72 -0.11 -4.52 -2.53
C TYR A 72 -0.19 -5.78 -3.43
N ALA A 73 0.95 -6.21 -3.97
CA ALA A 73 1.04 -7.38 -4.85
C ALA A 73 0.52 -8.65 -4.17
N ASP A 74 0.79 -8.82 -2.88
CA ASP A 74 0.31 -9.98 -2.12
C ASP A 74 -1.21 -9.90 -1.93
N ILE A 75 -1.74 -8.71 -1.63
CA ILE A 75 -3.19 -8.47 -1.52
C ILE A 75 -3.92 -8.75 -2.84
N ALA A 76 -3.31 -8.41 -3.97
CA ALA A 76 -3.87 -8.68 -5.31
C ALA A 76 -4.01 -10.18 -5.60
N THR A 77 -3.15 -11.02 -4.99
CA THR A 77 -3.19 -12.48 -5.17
C THR A 77 -4.17 -13.22 -4.25
N LEU A 78 -4.85 -12.53 -3.34
CA LEU A 78 -5.79 -13.16 -2.42
C LEU A 78 -6.95 -13.80 -3.19
N ASN A 79 -7.18 -15.08 -2.94
CA ASN A 79 -8.30 -15.81 -3.52
C ASN A 79 -9.58 -15.61 -2.69
N ILE A 80 -10.09 -14.39 -2.70
CA ILE A 80 -11.33 -13.99 -2.01
C ILE A 80 -12.33 -13.41 -3.01
N GLN A 81 -13.62 -13.53 -2.70
CA GLN A 81 -14.70 -12.98 -3.52
C GLN A 81 -15.69 -12.23 -2.60
N PRO A 82 -15.32 -11.03 -2.11
CA PRO A 82 -16.22 -10.23 -1.31
C PRO A 82 -17.39 -9.72 -2.16
N THR A 83 -18.56 -9.60 -1.54
CA THR A 83 -19.73 -8.92 -2.14
C THR A 83 -19.65 -7.41 -1.96
N HIS A 84 -19.10 -6.95 -0.84
CA HIS A 84 -18.98 -5.53 -0.50
C HIS A 84 -17.54 -5.16 -0.14
N VAL A 85 -17.06 -4.07 -0.72
CA VAL A 85 -15.71 -3.55 -0.44
C VAL A 85 -15.84 -2.10 -0.01
N PHE A 86 -15.41 -1.80 1.20
CA PHE A 86 -15.33 -0.44 1.71
C PHE A 86 -13.92 0.08 1.57
N ILE A 87 -13.72 1.11 0.77
CA ILE A 87 -12.42 1.74 0.58
C ILE A 87 -12.41 3.02 1.38
N VAL A 88 -11.56 3.06 2.40
CA VAL A 88 -11.52 4.11 3.41
C VAL A 88 -10.17 4.83 3.34
N LYS A 89 -10.21 6.16 3.22
CA LYS A 89 -8.98 6.99 3.17
C LYS A 89 -8.25 6.98 4.52
N ASN A 90 -9.00 7.09 5.61
CA ASN A 90 -8.48 7.23 6.97
C ASN A 90 -8.54 5.89 7.73
N LEU A 91 -7.55 5.62 8.59
CA LEU A 91 -7.50 4.37 9.34
C LEU A 91 -8.63 4.25 10.38
N GLN A 92 -8.86 5.29 11.19
CA GLN A 92 -9.83 5.23 12.29
C GLN A 92 -11.23 4.80 11.84
N PRO A 93 -11.85 5.41 10.81
CA PRO A 93 -13.15 4.94 10.32
C PRO A 93 -13.10 3.50 9.80
N GLY A 94 -12.00 3.08 9.15
CA GLY A 94 -11.83 1.69 8.70
C GLY A 94 -11.76 0.68 9.84
N LEU A 95 -11.28 1.08 11.01
CA LEU A 95 -11.25 0.27 12.23
C LEU A 95 -12.59 0.20 12.95
N ALA A 96 -13.50 1.13 12.68
CA ALA A 96 -14.81 1.19 13.33
C ALA A 96 -15.83 0.19 12.75
N PHE A 97 -15.51 -0.49 11.65
CA PHE A 97 -16.39 -1.52 11.08
C PHE A 97 -16.46 -2.76 11.98
N ASP A 98 -17.68 -3.22 12.23
CA ASP A 98 -17.99 -4.52 12.81
C ASP A 98 -18.01 -5.62 11.75
N ASP A 99 -18.18 -6.87 12.19
CA ASP A 99 -18.31 -8.02 11.31
C ASP A 99 -19.53 -7.87 10.39
N LEU A 100 -19.32 -8.14 9.11
CA LEU A 100 -20.31 -7.96 8.06
C LEU A 100 -20.11 -9.03 6.99
N ALA A 101 -21.19 -9.76 6.69
CA ALA A 101 -21.15 -10.88 5.76
C ALA A 101 -20.74 -10.44 4.35
N GLY A 102 -19.82 -11.20 3.75
CA GLY A 102 -19.23 -10.93 2.44
C GLY A 102 -18.47 -9.61 2.31
N ALA A 103 -18.11 -8.94 3.42
CA ALA A 103 -17.51 -7.61 3.37
C ALA A 103 -16.02 -7.58 3.71
N VAL A 104 -15.33 -6.62 3.08
CA VAL A 104 -13.95 -6.26 3.40
C VAL A 104 -13.77 -4.75 3.45
N VAL A 105 -12.75 -4.28 4.18
CA VAL A 105 -12.37 -2.88 4.27
C VAL A 105 -10.93 -2.71 3.81
N LEU A 106 -10.72 -1.87 2.81
CA LEU A 106 -9.40 -1.45 2.32
C LEU A 106 -9.08 -0.06 2.84
N MET A 107 -7.96 0.08 3.54
CA MET A 107 -7.52 1.38 4.06
C MET A 107 -6.36 1.92 3.21
N ALA A 108 -6.68 2.88 2.35
CA ALA A 108 -5.77 3.41 1.33
C ALA A 108 -5.36 4.86 1.66
N GLN A 109 -4.49 5.03 2.66
CA GLN A 109 -3.98 6.34 3.08
C GLN A 109 -3.16 7.04 1.99
N GLY A 110 -3.82 7.84 1.14
CA GLY A 110 -3.15 8.63 0.08
C GLY A 110 -2.50 7.78 -1.01
N TYR A 111 -2.77 6.47 -1.04
CA TYR A 111 -2.30 5.60 -2.10
C TYR A 111 -3.12 5.86 -3.36
N ALA A 112 -2.40 6.03 -4.48
CA ALA A 112 -3.03 6.27 -5.76
C ALA A 112 -3.96 5.11 -6.10
N LEU A 113 -5.21 5.44 -6.38
CA LEU A 113 -6.30 4.55 -6.78
C LEU A 113 -5.94 3.63 -7.95
N ASP A 114 -4.88 3.97 -8.66
CA ASP A 114 -4.24 3.20 -9.71
C ASP A 114 -4.01 1.75 -9.27
N VAL A 115 -3.56 1.51 -8.03
CA VAL A 115 -3.36 0.15 -7.52
C VAL A 115 -4.67 -0.58 -7.24
N LEU A 116 -5.79 0.11 -6.96
CA LEU A 116 -7.05 -0.61 -6.74
C LEU A 116 -7.54 -1.29 -8.03
N GLY A 117 -7.21 -0.73 -9.20
CA GLY A 117 -7.58 -1.31 -10.49
C GLY A 117 -6.96 -2.68 -10.77
N GLU A 118 -5.81 -3.00 -10.16
CA GLU A 118 -5.13 -4.30 -10.35
C GLU A 118 -5.59 -5.38 -9.34
N LEU A 119 -6.49 -5.04 -8.41
CA LEU A 119 -7.13 -6.02 -7.54
C LEU A 119 -8.27 -6.71 -8.30
N ALA A 120 -7.97 -7.83 -8.97
CA ALA A 120 -8.94 -8.55 -9.81
C ALA A 120 -10.24 -8.91 -9.06
N TRP A 121 -10.14 -9.25 -7.77
CA TRP A 121 -11.30 -9.58 -6.93
C TRP A 121 -12.20 -8.37 -6.59
N LEU A 122 -11.76 -7.13 -6.83
CA LEU A 122 -12.62 -5.95 -6.72
C LEU A 122 -13.62 -5.83 -7.87
N GLN A 123 -13.29 -6.35 -9.05
CA GLN A 123 -14.10 -6.13 -10.26
C GLN A 123 -15.51 -6.73 -10.17
N GLN A 124 -15.69 -7.73 -9.31
CA GLN A 124 -16.97 -8.42 -9.10
C GLN A 124 -17.72 -7.92 -7.86
N ALA A 125 -17.10 -7.04 -7.08
CA ALA A 125 -17.62 -6.59 -5.78
C ALA A 125 -18.24 -5.19 -5.88
N GLN A 126 -19.24 -4.94 -5.03
CA GLN A 126 -19.80 -3.59 -4.88
C GLN A 126 -18.85 -2.73 -4.03
N CYS A 127 -18.25 -1.71 -4.66
CA CYS A 127 -17.28 -0.82 -4.02
C CYS A 127 -17.94 0.45 -3.44
N PHE A 128 -17.63 0.76 -2.19
CA PHE A 128 -18.06 1.98 -1.49
C PHE A 128 -16.84 2.77 -1.07
N TYR A 129 -16.81 4.07 -1.37
CA TYR A 129 -15.74 4.94 -0.93
C TYR A 129 -16.17 5.75 0.29
N TRP A 130 -15.30 5.80 1.30
CA TRP A 130 -15.41 6.70 2.45
C TRP A 130 -14.11 7.49 2.62
N GLY A 131 -14.17 8.75 2.22
CA GLY A 131 -13.09 9.70 2.47
C GLY A 131 -13.56 11.12 2.19
N ASP A 132 -12.65 12.07 2.35
CA ASP A 132 -12.94 13.45 2.01
C ASP A 132 -13.25 13.56 0.51
N ILE A 133 -14.21 14.41 0.17
CA ILE A 133 -14.55 14.73 -1.22
C ILE A 133 -13.51 15.75 -1.73
N ASP A 134 -12.34 15.24 -2.07
CA ASP A 134 -11.25 15.98 -2.73
C ASP A 134 -11.04 15.47 -4.17
N THR A 135 -10.09 16.03 -4.91
CA THR A 135 -9.80 15.66 -6.31
C THR A 135 -9.54 14.15 -6.48
N HIS A 136 -9.01 13.47 -5.45
CA HIS A 136 -8.83 12.02 -5.47
C HIS A 136 -10.17 11.28 -5.28
N GLY A 137 -11.06 11.78 -4.42
CA GLY A 137 -12.42 11.25 -4.25
C GLY A 137 -13.25 11.25 -5.56
N PHE A 138 -13.10 12.27 -6.40
CA PHE A 138 -13.77 12.33 -7.70
C PHE A 138 -13.19 11.37 -8.74
N ALA A 139 -11.86 11.22 -8.80
CA ALA A 139 -11.21 10.23 -9.68
C ALA A 139 -11.63 8.79 -9.31
N MET A 140 -11.92 8.56 -8.03
CA MET A 140 -12.37 7.28 -7.51
C MET A 140 -13.81 6.93 -7.90
N LEU A 141 -14.72 7.89 -7.76
CA LEU A 141 -16.12 7.75 -8.23
C LEU A 141 -16.20 7.56 -9.74
N HIS A 142 -15.29 8.19 -10.49
CA HIS A 142 -15.24 8.05 -11.94
C HIS A 142 -14.76 6.65 -12.37
N ARG A 143 -13.71 6.11 -11.73
CA ARG A 143 -13.17 4.76 -12.05
C ARG A 143 -14.02 3.61 -11.52
N ALA A 144 -14.78 3.79 -10.43
CA ALA A 144 -15.73 2.78 -9.97
C ALA A 144 -16.96 2.62 -10.87
N ARG A 145 -17.16 3.52 -11.85
CA ARG A 145 -18.30 3.52 -12.79
C ARG A 145 -17.98 2.95 -14.17
N THR A 146 -16.71 2.75 -14.50
CA THR A 146 -16.22 2.30 -15.83
C THR A 146 -15.41 1.02 -15.70
#